data_AF-Q4V520-F1
#
_entry.id   AF-Q4V520-F1
#
_cell.length_a   1.000
_cell.length_b   1.000
_cell.length_c   1.000
_cell.angle_alpha   90.00
_cell.angle_beta   90.00
_cell.angle_gamma   90.00
#
_symmetry.space_group_name_H-M   'P 1'
#
loop_
_entity.id
_entity.type
_entity.pdbx_description
1 polymer ?
#
loop_
_entity_poly.entity_id
_entity_poly.type
_entity_poly.pdbx_seq_one_letter_code
_entity_poly.pdbx_strand_id
1 'polypeptide(L)'
;MYAKQLVAIQGVIVTENTFPNDFYSKAPAMLIYTPNAVNSPKPVLLTHRNIEAQMRCLIGTWHLGPTDCMLPILSMNRMHAALAAVLSVGGNVVLQQKFDGHNAWSALLGINSPSKQRVTLFLAMPIVYKRLIVEYEKMFAKDSRMVEYIVNHCRQKIRLMATAFALLPDSVFYRWREITGQNIYEYYGMMETGLVLGHPLNKRQRDSPHNGPTAVAMANNTAPNDYRPGTLGSPLKGVTARLISNKGDELITCKNELGGSVDSGLIPVEDIGGDASLAGTIIGELQIAGSNLVSNTLANNNQEMEHKGTTNNEEQENNQDGFFKTGDICAYRNGNFYFLSKSSDIFTVGGYKVYGSEIKKVLISHPNINDVAVLGIPNKMWGHRLGVICIVSPDADIDLDAIKTYCYRHLPAHKCPTVFKTLVSK
;
A
#
# COMPACT_ATOMS: atom_id res chain seq x y z
N MET A 1 0.94 37.11 -15.71
CA MET A 1 2.39 37.42 -15.65
C MET A 1 3.08 36.23 -14.98
N TYR A 2 3.59 35.28 -15.76
CA TYR A 2 4.42 34.22 -15.18
C TYR A 2 5.75 34.86 -14.79
N ALA A 3 6.10 34.79 -13.50
CA ALA A 3 7.41 35.21 -13.03
C ALA A 3 8.46 34.45 -13.84
N LYS A 4 9.33 35.16 -14.57
CA LYS A 4 10.47 34.57 -15.28
C LYS A 4 11.38 33.96 -14.22
N GLN A 5 11.30 32.66 -13.98
CA GLN A 5 12.24 32.00 -13.07
C GLN A 5 13.58 31.85 -13.79
N LEU A 6 14.64 32.28 -13.11
CA LEU A 6 16.01 32.05 -13.53
C LEU A 6 16.44 30.69 -12.98
N VAL A 7 16.89 29.80 -13.85
CA VAL A 7 17.36 28.47 -13.48
C VAL A 7 18.88 28.42 -13.64
N ALA A 8 19.57 27.99 -12.58
CA ALA A 8 21.02 27.79 -12.62
C ALA A 8 21.31 26.33 -13.00
N ILE A 9 21.93 26.11 -14.17
CA ILE A 9 22.39 24.80 -14.62
C ILE A 9 23.91 24.86 -14.73
N GLN A 10 24.61 24.06 -13.93
CA GLN A 10 26.08 23.95 -13.96
C GLN A 10 26.80 25.32 -13.87
N GLY A 11 26.24 26.27 -13.10
CA GLY A 11 26.79 27.62 -12.94
C GLY A 11 26.38 28.63 -14.02
N VAL A 12 25.61 28.23 -15.04
CA VAL A 12 25.02 29.12 -16.04
C VAL A 12 23.60 29.46 -15.65
N ILE A 13 23.29 30.75 -15.60
CA ILE A 13 21.94 31.26 -15.34
C ILE A 13 21.21 31.35 -16.67
N VAL A 14 20.11 30.62 -16.80
CA VAL A 14 19.28 30.59 -17.99
C VAL A 14 17.85 30.94 -17.61
N THR A 15 17.12 31.62 -18.49
CA THR A 15 15.69 31.86 -18.30
C THR A 15 14.91 30.59 -18.58
N GLU A 16 14.00 30.19 -17.70
CA GLU A 16 13.19 28.96 -17.88
C GLU A 16 12.49 28.89 -19.25
N ASN A 17 12.07 30.03 -19.80
CA ASN A 17 11.42 30.15 -21.11
C ASN A 17 12.25 29.70 -22.31
N THR A 18 13.58 29.50 -22.17
CA THR A 18 14.41 28.98 -23.27
C THR A 18 14.39 27.46 -23.36
N PHE A 19 13.85 26.77 -22.34
CA PHE A 19 13.70 25.32 -22.42
C PHE A 19 12.53 24.96 -23.34
N PRO A 20 12.63 23.82 -24.05
CA PRO A 20 11.48 23.25 -24.75
C PRO A 20 10.28 23.09 -23.79
N ASN A 21 9.06 23.27 -24.29
CA ASN A 21 7.83 23.15 -23.48
C ASN A 21 7.70 21.77 -22.81
N ASP A 22 8.33 20.74 -23.36
CA ASP A 22 8.34 19.38 -22.85
C ASP A 22 9.57 19.04 -21.99
N PHE A 23 10.46 20.01 -21.72
CA PHE A 23 11.72 19.80 -20.99
C PHE A 23 11.49 19.10 -19.65
N TYR A 24 10.72 19.71 -18.74
CA TYR A 24 10.41 19.10 -17.45
C TYR A 24 9.67 17.77 -17.62
N SER A 25 8.85 17.63 -18.65
CA SER A 25 8.09 16.40 -18.85
C SER A 25 8.97 15.16 -19.13
N LYS A 26 10.20 15.37 -19.62
CA LYS A 26 11.18 14.32 -19.95
C LYS A 26 12.41 14.35 -19.03
N ALA A 27 12.64 15.45 -18.32
CA ALA A 27 13.80 15.62 -17.46
C ALA A 27 13.76 14.66 -16.26
N PRO A 28 14.85 13.92 -15.97
CA PRO A 28 14.98 13.15 -14.75
C PRO A 28 14.90 14.06 -13.51
N ALA A 29 14.13 13.64 -12.51
CA ALA A 29 13.89 14.38 -11.28
C ALA A 29 14.38 13.64 -10.04
N MET A 30 14.25 12.31 -10.01
CA MET A 30 14.58 11.50 -8.84
C MET A 30 15.07 10.12 -9.24
N LEU A 31 16.14 9.66 -8.59
CA LEU A 31 16.66 8.29 -8.72
C LEU A 31 16.50 7.57 -7.38
N ILE A 32 15.69 6.51 -7.36
CA ILE A 32 15.43 5.69 -6.18
C ILE A 32 16.02 4.30 -6.42
N TYR A 33 16.80 3.80 -5.47
CA TYR A 33 17.29 2.41 -5.51
C TYR A 33 16.35 1.50 -4.74
N THR A 34 15.97 0.39 -5.37
CA THR A 34 15.05 -0.60 -4.83
C THR A 34 15.80 -1.89 -4.51
N PRO A 35 15.52 -2.54 -3.37
CA PRO A 35 16.10 -3.85 -3.08
C PRO A 35 15.61 -4.88 -4.11
N ASN A 36 16.52 -5.66 -4.67
CA ASN A 36 16.21 -6.82 -5.51
C ASN A 36 16.69 -8.11 -4.80
N ALA A 37 16.12 -9.26 -5.17
CA ALA A 37 16.54 -10.57 -4.70
C ALA A 37 17.95 -10.96 -5.19
N VAL A 38 18.38 -10.37 -6.30
CA VAL A 38 19.75 -10.44 -6.81
C VAL A 38 20.55 -9.32 -6.13
N ASN A 39 21.79 -9.58 -5.71
CA ASN A 39 22.66 -8.71 -4.88
C ASN A 39 23.00 -7.30 -5.46
N SER A 40 22.25 -6.79 -6.44
CA SER A 40 22.34 -5.46 -7.01
C SER A 40 21.02 -4.69 -6.82
N PRO A 41 21.03 -3.50 -6.18
CA PRO A 41 19.82 -2.70 -6.08
C PRO A 41 19.40 -2.17 -7.46
N LYS A 42 18.10 -2.27 -7.79
CA LYS A 42 17.56 -1.82 -9.08
C LYS A 42 17.26 -0.32 -9.05
N PRO A 43 17.81 0.48 -9.98
CA PRO A 43 17.54 1.91 -10.06
C PRO A 43 16.17 2.19 -10.69
N VAL A 44 15.46 3.15 -10.12
CA VAL A 44 14.15 3.65 -10.55
C VAL A 44 14.28 5.14 -10.81
N LEU A 45 14.30 5.53 -12.09
CA LEU A 45 14.44 6.92 -12.51
C LEU A 45 13.07 7.54 -12.81
N LEU A 46 12.64 8.47 -11.96
CA LEU A 46 11.40 9.23 -12.13
C LEU A 46 11.70 10.57 -12.78
N THR A 47 10.92 10.92 -13.82
CA THR A 47 10.95 12.27 -14.42
C THR A 47 10.05 13.23 -13.65
N HIS A 48 10.13 14.54 -13.90
CA HIS A 48 9.19 15.47 -13.28
C HIS A 48 7.74 15.17 -13.68
N ARG A 49 7.49 14.70 -14.91
CA ARG A 49 6.15 14.25 -15.33
C ARG A 49 5.62 13.11 -14.46
N ASN A 50 6.47 12.14 -14.12
CA ASN A 50 6.06 11.02 -13.28
C ASN A 50 5.68 11.49 -11.89
N ILE A 51 6.53 12.30 -11.27
CA ILE A 51 6.29 12.86 -9.93
C ILE A 51 5.03 13.72 -9.94
N GLU A 52 4.85 14.58 -10.94
CA GLU A 52 3.66 15.42 -11.07
C GLU A 52 2.39 14.57 -11.24
N ALA A 53 2.42 13.52 -12.05
CA ALA A 53 1.29 12.62 -12.22
C ALA A 53 0.94 11.89 -10.92
N GLN A 54 1.94 11.41 -10.17
CA GLN A 54 1.75 10.81 -8.84
C GLN A 54 1.16 11.83 -7.84
N MET A 55 1.62 13.08 -7.86
CA MET A 55 1.08 14.14 -7.03
C MET A 55 -0.38 14.44 -7.36
N ARG A 56 -0.71 14.65 -8.65
CA ARG A 56 -2.09 14.92 -9.11
C ARG A 56 -3.03 13.78 -8.76
N CYS A 57 -2.55 12.55 -8.87
CA CYS A 57 -3.26 11.35 -8.46
C CYS A 57 -3.67 11.43 -6.97
N LEU A 58 -2.73 11.73 -6.08
CA LEU A 58 -3.00 11.83 -4.64
C LEU A 58 -3.82 13.07 -4.26
N ILE A 59 -3.56 14.22 -4.88
CA ILE A 59 -4.34 15.45 -4.64
C ILE A 59 -5.81 15.21 -4.95
N GLY A 60 -6.12 14.58 -6.08
CA GLY A 60 -7.50 14.24 -6.45
C GLY A 60 -8.10 13.19 -5.52
N THR A 61 -7.38 12.09 -5.30
CA THR A 61 -7.88 10.94 -4.50
C THR A 61 -8.15 11.32 -3.05
N TRP A 62 -7.23 12.06 -2.43
CA TRP A 62 -7.33 12.48 -1.04
C TRP A 62 -7.95 13.86 -0.86
N HIS A 63 -8.40 14.49 -1.95
CA HIS A 63 -8.96 15.85 -1.97
C HIS A 63 -8.09 16.85 -1.18
N LEU A 64 -6.78 16.82 -1.41
CA LEU A 64 -5.81 17.63 -0.66
C LEU A 64 -6.06 19.14 -0.85
N GLY A 65 -5.80 19.92 0.19
CA GLY A 65 -5.83 21.38 0.16
C GLY A 65 -4.84 22.03 1.13
N PRO A 66 -4.79 23.38 1.16
CA PRO A 66 -3.80 24.12 1.95
C PRO A 66 -3.98 23.98 3.47
N THR A 67 -5.16 23.55 3.91
CA THR A 67 -5.45 23.31 5.34
C THR A 67 -4.97 21.95 5.81
N ASP A 68 -4.50 21.09 4.92
CA ASP A 68 -4.07 19.75 5.31
C ASP A 68 -2.73 19.75 6.02
N CYS A 69 -2.65 18.90 7.04
CA CYS A 69 -1.41 18.64 7.75
C CYS A 69 -1.21 17.12 7.85
N MET A 70 -0.17 16.62 7.18
CA MET A 70 0.15 15.21 7.16
C MET A 70 1.18 14.86 8.23
N LEU A 71 0.92 13.79 8.97
CA LEU A 71 1.92 13.07 9.76
C LEU A 71 2.30 11.78 9.00
N PRO A 72 3.38 11.79 8.21
CA PRO A 72 3.88 10.59 7.57
C PRO A 72 4.87 9.86 8.49
N ILE A 73 4.64 8.56 8.72
CA ILE A 73 5.60 7.67 9.39
C ILE A 73 5.94 6.54 8.42
N LEU A 74 6.70 6.92 7.41
CA LEU A 74 7.22 6.08 6.33
C LEU A 74 8.67 6.48 6.03
N SER A 75 9.41 5.63 5.34
CA SER A 75 10.73 6.00 4.82
C SER A 75 10.61 7.05 3.71
N MET A 76 11.59 7.95 3.60
CA MET A 76 11.58 9.06 2.63
C MET A 76 11.35 8.59 1.18
N ASN A 77 12.02 7.51 0.78
CA ASN A 77 11.88 6.90 -0.55
C ASN A 77 10.45 6.41 -0.86
N ARG A 78 9.63 6.10 0.16
CA ARG A 78 8.24 5.64 -0.01
C ARG A 78 7.23 6.78 0.08
N MET A 79 7.52 7.83 0.84
CA MET A 79 6.59 8.95 1.03
C MET A 79 6.78 10.13 0.07
N HIS A 80 7.80 10.11 -0.79
CA HIS A 80 8.16 11.23 -1.66
C HIS A 80 6.96 11.83 -2.43
N ALA A 81 6.12 10.98 -3.03
CA ALA A 81 4.94 11.42 -3.78
C ALA A 81 3.86 12.05 -2.89
N ALA A 82 3.56 11.43 -1.74
CA ALA A 82 2.58 11.95 -0.78
C ALA A 82 3.05 13.26 -0.14
N LEU A 83 4.33 13.35 0.20
CA LEU A 83 4.98 14.56 0.71
C LEU A 83 4.87 15.71 -0.31
N ALA A 84 5.28 15.46 -1.55
CA ALA A 84 5.22 16.45 -2.62
C ALA A 84 3.77 16.90 -2.91
N ALA A 85 2.81 15.97 -2.87
CA ALA A 85 1.38 16.26 -3.09
C ALA A 85 0.79 17.20 -2.02
N VAL A 86 1.14 17.00 -0.74
CA VAL A 86 0.68 17.87 0.34
C VAL A 86 1.34 19.24 0.26
N LEU A 87 2.64 19.30 0.00
CA LEU A 87 3.37 20.58 -0.10
C LEU A 87 2.92 21.41 -1.31
N SER A 88 2.61 20.78 -2.44
CA SER A 88 2.22 21.50 -3.67
C SER A 88 0.86 22.19 -3.58
N VAL A 89 -0.03 21.73 -2.69
CA VAL A 89 -1.31 22.39 -2.42
C VAL A 89 -1.21 23.43 -1.29
N GLY A 90 -0.01 23.69 -0.76
CA GLY A 90 0.21 24.59 0.38
C GLY A 90 -0.07 23.98 1.75
N GLY A 91 -0.20 22.66 1.83
CA GLY A 91 -0.38 21.92 3.08
C GLY A 91 0.93 21.80 3.87
N ASN A 92 0.83 21.19 5.04
CA ASN A 92 1.91 21.12 6.03
C ASN A 92 2.26 19.67 6.33
N VAL A 93 3.50 19.41 6.74
CA VAL A 93 3.95 18.06 7.10
C VAL A 93 4.69 18.10 8.42
N VAL A 94 4.31 17.20 9.32
CA VAL A 94 4.99 16.97 10.61
C VAL A 94 5.98 15.83 10.42
N LEU A 95 7.26 16.15 10.26
CA LEU A 95 8.31 15.16 10.11
C LEU A 95 8.90 14.76 11.46
N GLN A 96 9.03 13.46 11.69
CA GLN A 96 9.76 12.91 12.83
C GLN A 96 11.09 12.35 12.35
N GLN A 97 12.18 12.62 13.07
CA GLN A 97 13.51 12.12 12.72
C GLN A 97 13.60 10.60 12.81
N LYS A 98 12.90 10.01 13.78
CA LYS A 98 12.75 8.57 14.00
C LYS A 98 11.35 8.30 14.51
N PHE A 99 10.86 7.08 14.30
CA PHE A 99 9.59 6.66 14.89
C PHE A 99 9.70 6.63 16.41
N ASP A 100 8.81 7.36 17.08
CA ASP A 100 8.61 7.32 18.52
C ASP A 100 7.10 7.34 18.80
N GLY A 101 6.62 6.35 19.56
CA GLY A 101 5.19 6.14 19.78
C GLY A 101 4.54 7.28 20.56
N HIS A 102 5.24 7.80 21.56
CA HIS A 102 4.77 8.92 22.37
C HIS A 102 4.61 10.18 21.52
N ASN A 103 5.63 10.57 20.77
CA ASN A 103 5.61 11.74 19.89
C ASN A 103 4.57 11.61 18.77
N ALA A 104 4.37 10.41 18.23
CA ALA A 104 3.34 10.15 17.23
C ALA A 104 1.94 10.35 17.81
N TRP A 105 1.63 9.81 19.00
CA TRP A 105 0.36 10.07 19.69
C TRP A 105 0.19 11.54 20.05
N SER A 106 1.25 12.19 20.54
CA SER A 106 1.27 13.61 20.86
C SER A 106 0.91 14.47 19.63
N ALA A 107 1.51 14.17 18.47
CA ALA A 107 1.20 14.83 17.21
C ALA A 107 -0.23 14.56 16.72
N LEU A 108 -0.70 13.30 16.79
CA LEU A 108 -2.07 12.92 16.42
C LEU A 108 -3.14 13.61 17.26
N LEU A 109 -2.88 13.81 18.56
CA LEU A 109 -3.80 14.45 19.50
C LEU A 109 -3.60 15.97 19.61
N GLY A 110 -2.58 16.51 18.92
CA GLY A 110 -2.21 17.92 18.98
C GLY A 110 -1.77 18.39 20.37
N ILE A 111 -1.31 17.46 21.21
CA ILE A 111 -0.78 17.73 22.56
C ILE A 111 0.68 18.18 22.39
N ASN A 112 1.12 19.17 23.16
CA ASN A 112 2.51 19.65 23.16
C ASN A 112 3.11 20.00 21.76
N SER A 113 2.27 20.26 20.76
CA SER A 113 2.74 20.60 19.42
C SER A 113 3.13 22.09 19.38
N PRO A 114 4.39 22.43 19.03
CA PRO A 114 4.79 23.82 18.86
C PRO A 114 4.09 24.48 17.67
N SER A 115 3.52 23.69 16.74
CA SER A 115 2.74 24.18 15.63
C SER A 115 1.25 24.32 15.98
N LYS A 116 0.65 25.45 15.57
CA LYS A 116 -0.81 25.65 15.64
C LYS A 116 -1.57 24.74 14.68
N GLN A 117 -0.93 24.19 13.65
CA GLN A 117 -1.58 23.28 12.71
C GLN A 117 -1.73 21.89 13.30
N ARG A 118 -2.92 21.32 13.12
CA ARG A 118 -3.34 20.02 13.64
C ARG A 118 -3.29 18.99 12.52
N VAL A 119 -2.85 17.78 12.84
CA VAL A 119 -2.79 16.67 11.88
C VAL A 119 -4.20 16.34 11.38
N THR A 120 -4.37 16.33 10.05
CA THR A 120 -5.61 15.95 9.37
C THR A 120 -5.45 14.64 8.60
N LEU A 121 -4.23 14.28 8.23
CA LEU A 121 -3.88 13.09 7.46
C LEU A 121 -2.79 12.30 8.18
N PHE A 122 -3.04 11.01 8.42
CA PHE A 122 -2.03 10.10 8.95
C PHE A 122 -1.68 9.03 7.91
N LEU A 123 -0.41 8.92 7.55
CA LEU A 123 0.07 7.92 6.58
C LEU A 123 1.21 7.12 7.21
N ALA A 124 1.00 5.82 7.41
CA ALA A 124 2.01 4.97 8.04
C ALA A 124 1.91 3.51 7.57
N MET A 125 2.97 2.72 7.78
CA MET A 125 2.93 1.27 7.54
C MET A 125 2.07 0.57 8.60
N PRO A 126 1.50 -0.63 8.32
CA PRO A 126 0.73 -1.41 9.30
C PRO A 126 1.49 -1.69 10.61
N ILE A 127 2.82 -1.89 10.54
CA ILE A 127 3.65 -2.11 11.73
C ILE A 127 3.68 -0.88 12.66
N VAL A 128 3.57 0.33 12.12
CA VAL A 128 3.49 1.57 12.91
C VAL A 128 2.18 1.61 13.66
N TYR A 129 1.05 1.31 13.00
CA TYR A 129 -0.25 1.17 13.65
C TYR A 129 -0.19 0.14 14.79
N LYS A 130 0.39 -1.04 14.55
CA LYS A 130 0.59 -2.07 15.58
C LYS A 130 1.36 -1.54 16.79
N ARG A 131 2.45 -0.79 16.57
CA ARG A 131 3.25 -0.18 17.66
C ARG A 131 2.48 0.91 18.39
N LEU A 132 1.70 1.73 17.69
CA LEU A 132 0.88 2.77 18.32
C LEU A 132 -0.26 2.18 19.15
N ILE A 133 -0.86 1.06 18.74
CA ILE A 133 -1.83 0.31 19.55
C ILE A 133 -1.19 -0.13 20.86
N VAL A 134 -0.01 -0.75 20.80
CA VAL A 134 0.72 -1.17 22.01
C VAL A 134 1.02 0.01 22.93
N GLU A 135 1.43 1.15 22.36
CA GLU A 135 1.70 2.36 23.12
C GLU A 135 0.42 2.94 23.76
N TYR A 136 -0.70 2.87 23.04
CA TYR A 136 -2.00 3.28 23.56
C TYR A 136 -2.43 2.46 24.77
N GLU A 137 -2.26 1.13 24.73
CA GLU A 137 -2.60 0.26 25.87
C GLU A 137 -1.82 0.65 27.13
N LYS A 138 -0.56 1.04 26.96
CA LYS A 138 0.32 1.46 28.06
C LYS A 138 -0.07 2.82 28.62
N MET A 139 -0.36 3.79 27.73
CA MET A 139 -0.51 5.19 28.11
C MET A 139 -1.94 5.59 28.47
N PHE A 140 -2.95 5.07 27.76
CA PHE A 140 -4.28 5.68 27.75
C PHE A 140 -5.41 4.72 28.13
N ALA A 141 -5.26 3.40 27.89
CA ALA A 141 -6.36 2.44 28.03
C ALA A 141 -6.97 2.35 29.44
N LYS A 142 -6.24 2.78 30.48
CA LYS A 142 -6.72 2.80 31.88
C LYS A 142 -7.52 4.06 32.24
N ASP A 143 -7.44 5.13 31.44
CA ASP A 143 -8.14 6.39 31.69
C ASP A 143 -9.32 6.55 30.73
N SER A 144 -10.52 6.24 31.24
CA SER A 144 -11.78 6.35 30.48
C SER A 144 -12.00 7.71 29.80
N ARG A 145 -11.56 8.82 30.41
CA ARG A 145 -11.73 10.16 29.82
C ARG A 145 -10.81 10.36 28.63
N MET A 146 -9.58 9.86 28.73
CA MET A 146 -8.62 9.89 27.63
C MET A 146 -9.05 8.98 26.48
N VAL A 147 -9.59 7.80 26.77
CA VAL A 147 -10.16 6.90 25.75
C VAL A 147 -11.27 7.61 24.97
N GLU A 148 -12.22 8.23 25.66
CA GLU A 148 -13.31 8.97 25.03
C GLU A 148 -12.79 10.19 24.24
N TYR A 149 -11.83 10.92 24.80
CA TYR A 149 -11.18 12.05 24.13
C TYR A 149 -10.50 11.63 22.83
N ILE A 150 -9.75 10.52 22.82
CA ILE A 150 -9.01 10.05 21.64
C ILE A 150 -9.99 9.70 20.51
N VAL A 151 -11.03 8.92 20.81
CA VAL A 151 -12.07 8.57 19.82
C VAL A 151 -12.71 9.82 19.24
N ASN A 152 -13.13 10.76 20.09
CA ASN A 152 -13.79 11.99 19.64
C ASN A 152 -12.85 12.91 18.85
N HIS A 153 -11.60 13.05 19.31
CA HIS A 153 -10.58 13.87 18.65
C HIS A 153 -10.26 13.31 17.26
N CYS A 154 -9.92 12.02 17.16
CA CYS A 154 -9.59 11.39 15.89
C CYS A 154 -10.77 11.43 14.91
N ARG A 155 -12.01 11.23 15.38
CA ARG A 155 -13.22 11.37 14.54
C ARG A 155 -13.41 12.77 13.98
N GLN A 156 -13.15 13.79 14.78
CA GLN A 156 -13.42 15.18 14.40
C GLN A 156 -12.28 15.85 13.63
N LYS A 157 -11.03 15.47 13.93
CA LYS A 157 -9.85 16.22 13.47
C LYS A 157 -9.05 15.50 12.38
N ILE A 158 -9.09 14.17 12.34
CA ILE A 158 -8.36 13.38 11.34
C ILE A 158 -9.35 12.90 10.28
N ARG A 159 -9.16 13.32 9.04
CA ARG A 159 -10.06 12.98 7.93
C ARG A 159 -9.63 11.75 7.14
N LEU A 160 -8.37 11.35 7.24
CA LEU A 160 -7.84 10.16 6.57
C LEU A 160 -6.72 9.54 7.40
N MET A 161 -6.87 8.24 7.66
CA MET A 161 -5.81 7.37 8.15
C MET A 161 -5.53 6.34 7.06
N ALA A 162 -4.34 6.38 6.49
CA ALA A 162 -3.95 5.61 5.32
C ALA A 162 -2.77 4.68 5.63
N THR A 163 -2.71 3.56 4.94
CA THR A 163 -1.58 2.64 4.93
C THR A 163 -1.23 2.22 3.52
N ALA A 164 0.05 1.91 3.29
CA ALA A 164 0.54 1.45 2.00
C ALA A 164 1.76 0.53 2.16
N PHE A 165 2.18 -0.10 1.06
CA PHE A 165 3.42 -0.90 0.93
C PHE A 165 3.54 -2.16 1.79
N ALA A 166 2.51 -2.55 2.56
CA ALA A 166 2.45 -3.82 3.28
C ALA A 166 1.01 -4.24 3.56
N LEU A 167 0.83 -5.52 3.86
CA LEU A 167 -0.46 -6.11 4.25
C LEU A 167 -0.94 -5.54 5.59
N LEU A 168 -2.18 -5.06 5.63
CA LEU A 168 -2.83 -4.68 6.88
C LEU A 168 -3.43 -5.91 7.58
N PRO A 169 -2.97 -6.25 8.80
CA PRO A 169 -3.57 -7.34 9.57
C PRO A 169 -4.96 -6.94 10.08
N ASP A 170 -5.89 -7.89 10.08
CA ASP A 170 -7.27 -7.67 10.52
C ASP A 170 -7.33 -7.20 11.99
N SER A 171 -6.50 -7.79 12.85
CA SER A 171 -6.43 -7.42 14.27
C SER A 171 -6.00 -5.96 14.46
N VAL A 172 -5.04 -5.48 13.65
CA VAL A 172 -4.58 -4.08 13.68
C VAL A 172 -5.69 -3.16 13.22
N PHE A 173 -6.37 -3.50 12.12
CA PHE A 173 -7.46 -2.69 11.60
C PHE A 173 -8.61 -2.52 12.59
N TYR A 174 -9.15 -3.63 13.10
CA TYR A 174 -10.31 -3.57 13.99
C TYR A 174 -9.96 -2.93 15.34
N ARG A 175 -8.78 -3.22 15.90
CA ARG A 175 -8.34 -2.59 17.15
C ARG A 175 -8.10 -1.09 16.97
N TRP A 176 -7.52 -0.68 15.85
CA TRP A 176 -7.34 0.75 15.57
C TRP A 176 -8.67 1.48 15.42
N ARG A 177 -9.65 0.86 14.75
CA ARG A 177 -11.02 1.38 14.64
C ARG A 177 -11.68 1.54 16.00
N GLU A 178 -11.49 0.58 16.91
CA GLU A 178 -12.00 0.67 18.27
C GLU A 178 -11.38 1.84 19.04
N ILE A 179 -10.05 1.99 18.96
CA ILE A 179 -9.29 3.01 19.70
C ILE A 179 -9.56 4.44 19.19
N THR A 180 -9.67 4.62 17.87
CA THR A 180 -9.72 5.96 17.25
C THR A 180 -11.08 6.30 16.66
N GLY A 181 -11.97 5.31 16.53
CA GLY A 181 -13.21 5.46 15.78
C GLY A 181 -13.03 5.58 14.26
N GLN A 182 -11.81 5.44 13.74
CA GLN A 182 -11.46 5.67 12.32
C GLN A 182 -11.11 4.38 11.59
N ASN A 183 -11.38 4.34 10.29
CA ASN A 183 -10.90 3.26 9.41
C ASN A 183 -9.49 3.57 8.90
N ILE A 184 -8.65 2.53 8.80
CA ILE A 184 -7.40 2.60 8.05
C ILE A 184 -7.72 2.24 6.60
N TYR A 185 -7.42 3.12 5.65
CA TYR A 185 -7.59 2.87 4.22
C TYR A 185 -6.29 2.38 3.59
N GLU A 186 -6.36 1.26 2.89
CA GLU A 186 -5.24 0.67 2.16
C GLU A 186 -5.06 1.29 0.77
N TYR A 187 -3.80 1.61 0.45
CA TYR A 187 -3.36 2.05 -0.86
C TYR A 187 -2.24 1.14 -1.35
N TYR A 188 -2.36 0.67 -2.58
CA TYR A 188 -1.34 -0.15 -3.23
C TYR A 188 -0.42 0.73 -4.08
N GLY A 189 0.88 0.47 -3.99
CA GLY A 189 1.87 1.14 -4.81
C GLY A 189 3.27 0.57 -4.63
N MET A 190 4.10 0.82 -5.61
CA MET A 190 5.52 0.47 -5.65
C MET A 190 6.36 1.75 -5.78
N MET A 191 7.69 1.63 -5.65
CA MET A 191 8.56 2.80 -5.82
C MET A 191 8.57 3.27 -7.29
N GLU A 192 8.33 2.35 -8.22
CA GLU A 192 8.25 2.54 -9.67
C GLU A 192 6.97 3.26 -10.12
N THR A 193 5.89 3.10 -9.37
CA THR A 193 4.53 3.50 -9.80
C THR A 193 3.93 4.63 -8.97
N GLY A 194 4.45 4.86 -7.76
CA GLY A 194 3.72 5.58 -6.72
C GLY A 194 2.48 4.78 -6.26
N LEU A 195 1.57 5.43 -5.53
CA LEU A 195 0.28 4.82 -5.16
C LEU A 195 -0.65 4.83 -6.38
N VAL A 196 -1.24 3.68 -6.69
CA VAL A 196 -1.98 3.44 -7.94
C VAL A 196 -3.34 2.79 -7.77
N LEU A 197 -3.56 2.04 -6.69
CA LEU A 197 -4.89 1.59 -6.28
C LEU A 197 -5.20 2.13 -4.89
N GLY A 198 -6.45 2.44 -4.63
CA GLY A 198 -6.91 2.80 -3.30
C GLY A 198 -8.37 3.23 -3.28
N HIS A 199 -8.78 3.75 -2.13
CA HIS A 199 -10.14 4.27 -1.96
C HIS A 199 -10.15 5.77 -2.22
N PRO A 200 -10.96 6.28 -3.17
CA PRO A 200 -11.21 7.70 -3.28
C PRO A 200 -11.95 8.16 -2.02
N LEU A 201 -11.52 9.28 -1.43
CA LEU A 201 -12.28 9.89 -0.34
C LEU A 201 -13.58 10.47 -0.90
N ASN A 202 -14.71 10.19 -0.25
CA ASN A 202 -15.98 10.81 -0.64
C ASN A 202 -15.95 12.31 -0.32
N LYS A 203 -16.45 13.19 -1.22
CA LYS A 203 -16.46 14.66 -0.98
C LYS A 203 -17.05 15.07 0.37
N ARG A 204 -18.08 14.37 0.86
CA ARG A 204 -18.67 14.58 2.20
C ARG A 204 -17.64 14.45 3.35
N GLN A 205 -16.58 13.66 3.19
CA GLN A 205 -15.51 13.47 4.18
C GLN A 205 -14.56 14.68 4.27
N ARG A 206 -14.47 15.52 3.22
CA ARG A 206 -13.72 16.78 3.26
C ARG A 206 -14.52 17.88 3.97
N ASP A 207 -15.81 17.96 3.69
CA ASP A 207 -16.68 19.05 4.17
C ASP A 207 -17.26 18.80 5.58
N SER A 208 -17.07 17.61 6.15
CA SER A 208 -17.57 17.24 7.49
C SER A 208 -16.49 17.11 8.59
N PRO A 209 -15.75 18.17 8.96
CA PRO A 209 -15.04 18.21 10.24
C PRO A 209 -15.89 18.84 11.37
N HIS A 210 -17.13 19.29 11.10
CA HIS A 210 -18.00 19.98 12.05
C HIS A 210 -19.45 19.50 11.92
N ASN A 211 -19.82 18.55 12.78
CA ASN A 211 -21.01 18.63 13.62
C ASN A 211 -20.95 17.45 14.59
N GLY A 212 -21.03 17.74 15.90
CA GLY A 212 -21.23 16.72 16.90
C GLY A 212 -22.50 15.90 16.60
N PRO A 213 -22.67 14.73 17.23
CA PRO A 213 -23.72 13.80 16.86
C PRO A 213 -25.10 14.41 17.15
N THR A 214 -25.88 14.71 16.10
CA THR A 214 -27.34 14.62 16.22
C THR A 214 -27.69 13.15 16.33
N ALA A 215 -28.60 12.82 17.25
CA ALA A 215 -28.94 11.45 17.68
C ALA A 215 -29.46 10.49 16.58
N VAL A 216 -29.52 10.94 15.32
CA VAL A 216 -29.88 10.15 14.14
C VAL A 216 -28.65 9.68 13.34
N ALA A 217 -27.44 10.17 13.67
CA ALA A 217 -26.18 9.83 12.99
C ALA A 217 -25.25 8.92 13.81
N MET A 218 -25.80 8.11 14.73
CA MET A 218 -25.05 6.95 15.22
C MET A 218 -24.89 5.96 14.06
N ALA A 219 -23.65 5.68 13.67
CA ALA A 219 -23.22 4.53 12.84
C ALA A 219 -22.88 4.71 11.34
N ASN A 220 -22.60 5.89 10.80
CA ASN A 220 -22.04 5.98 9.42
C ASN A 220 -20.58 6.43 9.41
N ASN A 221 -19.70 5.51 9.82
CA ASN A 221 -18.28 5.54 9.47
C ASN A 221 -18.20 5.24 7.95
N THR A 222 -18.02 6.28 7.14
CA THR A 222 -18.31 6.32 5.68
C THR A 222 -17.33 5.57 4.77
N ALA A 223 -16.69 4.51 5.26
CA ALA A 223 -16.23 3.50 4.32
C ALA A 223 -17.49 2.86 3.67
N PRO A 224 -17.40 2.32 2.44
CA PRO A 224 -18.47 1.46 1.94
C PRO A 224 -18.87 0.48 3.05
N ASN A 225 -20.17 0.20 3.24
CA ASN A 225 -20.64 -0.68 4.32
C ASN A 225 -19.90 -2.05 4.34
N ASP A 226 -19.24 -2.41 3.23
CA ASP A 226 -18.47 -3.63 3.02
C ASP A 226 -16.93 -3.46 3.05
N TYR A 227 -16.36 -2.30 3.42
CA TYR A 227 -14.89 -2.15 3.46
C TYR A 227 -14.27 -3.08 4.51
N ARG A 228 -13.33 -3.91 4.06
CA ARG A 228 -12.63 -4.90 4.87
C ARG A 228 -11.11 -4.78 4.64
N PRO A 229 -10.29 -5.15 5.63
CA PRO A 229 -8.84 -5.22 5.44
C PRO A 229 -8.46 -6.15 4.30
N GLY A 230 -7.52 -5.73 3.46
CA GLY A 230 -7.11 -6.40 2.23
C GLY A 230 -7.78 -5.86 0.96
N THR A 231 -8.74 -4.93 1.07
CA THR A 231 -9.31 -4.23 -0.09
C THR A 231 -8.34 -3.14 -0.55
N LEU A 232 -7.81 -3.27 -1.77
CA LEU A 232 -6.96 -2.27 -2.41
C LEU A 232 -7.75 -1.17 -3.15
N GLY A 233 -9.07 -1.25 -3.15
CA GLY A 233 -9.94 -0.26 -3.76
C GLY A 233 -9.89 -0.32 -5.29
N SER A 234 -9.92 0.84 -5.93
CA SER A 234 -9.98 0.97 -7.38
C SER A 234 -8.78 1.74 -7.93
N PRO A 235 -8.53 1.73 -9.26
CA PRO A 235 -7.49 2.55 -9.85
C PRO A 235 -7.66 4.03 -9.49
N LEU A 236 -6.56 4.64 -9.07
CA LEU A 236 -6.53 6.06 -8.75
C LEU A 236 -6.51 6.92 -10.03
N LYS A 237 -6.68 8.23 -9.87
CA LYS A 237 -6.75 9.15 -11.01
C LYS A 237 -5.49 9.07 -11.89
N GLY A 238 -5.71 8.88 -13.19
CA GLY A 238 -4.67 8.72 -14.21
C GLY A 238 -4.12 7.30 -14.36
N VAL A 239 -4.71 6.33 -13.64
CA VAL A 239 -4.24 4.93 -13.62
C VAL A 239 -5.23 4.04 -14.38
N THR A 240 -4.65 3.15 -15.18
CA THR A 240 -5.33 1.97 -15.74
C THR A 240 -4.77 0.73 -15.05
N ALA A 241 -5.63 -0.12 -14.50
CA ALA A 241 -5.24 -1.40 -13.94
C ALA A 241 -5.94 -2.53 -14.69
N ARG A 242 -5.21 -3.62 -14.95
CA ARG A 242 -5.78 -4.83 -15.55
C ARG A 242 -5.31 -6.08 -14.83
N LEU A 243 -6.09 -7.15 -14.94
CA LEU A 243 -5.68 -8.49 -14.53
C LEU A 243 -5.45 -9.35 -15.76
N ILE A 244 -4.29 -10.01 -15.81
CA ILE A 244 -3.91 -10.93 -16.87
C ILE A 244 -3.96 -12.38 -16.36
N SER A 245 -4.49 -13.29 -17.17
CA SER A 245 -4.56 -14.72 -16.88
C SER A 245 -3.17 -15.36 -16.91
N ASN A 246 -3.04 -16.59 -16.41
CA ASN A 246 -1.80 -17.35 -16.54
C ASN A 246 -1.47 -17.77 -17.99
N LYS A 247 -2.44 -17.66 -18.90
CA LYS A 247 -2.26 -17.91 -20.35
C LYS A 247 -1.93 -16.62 -21.11
N GLY A 248 -1.91 -15.46 -20.45
CA GLY A 248 -1.65 -14.15 -21.05
C GLY A 248 -2.90 -13.37 -21.46
N ASP A 249 -4.09 -13.92 -21.25
CA ASP A 249 -5.35 -13.27 -21.65
C ASP A 249 -5.72 -12.12 -20.70
N GLU A 250 -6.21 -11.01 -21.24
CA GLU A 250 -6.77 -9.92 -20.44
C GLU A 250 -8.13 -10.32 -19.86
N LEU A 251 -8.23 -10.35 -18.53
CA LEU A 251 -9.45 -10.77 -17.83
C LEU A 251 -10.37 -9.58 -17.49
N ILE A 252 -9.78 -8.45 -17.12
CA ILE A 252 -10.48 -7.21 -16.81
C ILE A 252 -9.54 -6.03 -16.94
N THR A 253 -10.06 -4.91 -17.44
CA THR A 253 -9.41 -3.60 -17.40
C THR A 253 -10.31 -2.56 -16.75
N CYS A 254 -9.72 -1.79 -15.84
CA CYS A 254 -10.35 -0.72 -15.08
C CYS A 254 -9.57 0.59 -15.30
N LYS A 255 -10.26 1.63 -15.77
CA LYS A 255 -9.64 2.93 -16.09
C LYS A 255 -10.22 4.05 -15.22
N ASN A 256 -9.36 4.94 -14.74
CA ASN A 256 -9.78 6.16 -14.04
C ASN A 256 -9.04 7.39 -14.58
N GLU A 257 -9.46 7.89 -15.74
CA GLU A 257 -8.76 9.02 -16.39
C GLU A 257 -9.02 10.37 -15.69
N LEU A 258 -10.28 10.63 -15.30
CA LEU A 258 -10.73 11.94 -14.83
C LEU A 258 -10.75 12.08 -13.29
N GLY A 259 -10.58 11.00 -12.54
CA GLY A 259 -10.68 10.98 -11.08
C GLY A 259 -12.11 10.80 -10.57
N GLY A 260 -12.89 9.96 -11.25
CA GLY A 260 -14.31 9.73 -11.01
C GLY A 260 -14.65 8.25 -10.90
N SER A 261 -15.89 7.86 -11.28
CA SER A 261 -16.28 6.45 -11.35
C SER A 261 -15.33 5.69 -12.28
N VAL A 262 -15.01 4.46 -11.91
CA VAL A 262 -14.12 3.60 -12.69
C VAL A 262 -14.91 2.93 -13.80
N ASP A 263 -14.44 3.09 -15.04
CA ASP A 263 -14.99 2.37 -16.18
C ASP A 263 -14.41 0.95 -16.19
N SER A 264 -15.28 -0.06 -15.99
CA SER A 264 -14.91 -1.48 -15.99
C SER A 264 -15.40 -2.17 -17.26
N GLY A 265 -14.47 -2.63 -18.09
CA GLY A 265 -14.77 -3.59 -19.15
C GLY A 265 -14.77 -5.00 -18.56
N LEU A 266 -15.95 -5.54 -18.22
CA LEU A 266 -16.08 -6.92 -17.74
C LEU A 266 -16.06 -7.87 -18.94
N ILE A 267 -15.19 -8.87 -18.91
CA ILE A 267 -15.19 -10.00 -19.84
C ILE A 267 -15.62 -11.25 -19.03
N PRO A 268 -16.58 -12.07 -19.52
CA PRO A 268 -16.99 -13.28 -18.81
C PRO A 268 -15.81 -14.23 -18.59
N VAL A 269 -15.59 -14.65 -17.35
CA VAL A 269 -14.52 -15.59 -16.99
C VAL A 269 -15.04 -17.01 -17.15
N GLU A 270 -14.66 -17.66 -18.23
CA GLU A 270 -14.64 -19.12 -18.29
C GLU A 270 -13.24 -19.60 -17.87
N ASP A 271 -13.21 -20.60 -17.00
CA ASP A 271 -12.02 -21.39 -16.63
C ASP A 271 -11.12 -20.87 -15.48
N ILE A 272 -11.65 -20.85 -14.24
CA ILE A 272 -10.82 -20.93 -13.03
C ILE A 272 -11.47 -21.90 -12.04
N GLY A 273 -10.93 -23.12 -11.93
CA GLY A 273 -11.46 -24.19 -11.10
C GLY A 273 -11.52 -23.87 -9.60
N GLY A 274 -12.64 -24.29 -8.98
CA GLY A 274 -12.68 -24.82 -7.62
C GLY A 274 -12.87 -23.84 -6.46
N ASP A 275 -14.00 -23.15 -6.39
CA ASP A 275 -14.87 -23.02 -5.19
C ASP A 275 -16.11 -22.17 -5.55
N ALA A 276 -17.33 -22.66 -5.29
CA ALA A 276 -18.58 -22.01 -5.71
C ALA A 276 -18.86 -20.68 -4.97
N SER A 277 -18.05 -20.34 -3.95
CA SER A 277 -18.08 -19.05 -3.23
C SER A 277 -17.45 -17.87 -4.00
N LEU A 278 -16.81 -18.15 -5.15
CA LEU A 278 -16.07 -17.20 -6.00
C LEU A 278 -16.84 -16.69 -7.22
N ALA A 279 -18.13 -17.01 -7.37
CA ALA A 279 -18.93 -16.52 -8.51
C ALA A 279 -18.80 -14.98 -8.67
N GLY A 280 -18.20 -14.54 -9.78
CA GLY A 280 -17.93 -13.13 -10.07
C GLY A 280 -16.58 -12.57 -9.56
N THR A 281 -15.69 -13.40 -9.02
CA THR A 281 -14.32 -13.00 -8.64
C THR A 281 -13.35 -13.34 -9.78
N ILE A 282 -12.63 -12.33 -10.27
CA ILE A 282 -11.61 -12.47 -11.32
C ILE A 282 -10.24 -12.48 -10.67
N ILE A 283 -9.38 -13.44 -10.99
CA ILE A 283 -8.03 -13.54 -10.41
C ILE A 283 -7.00 -13.54 -11.52
N GLY A 284 -6.00 -12.68 -11.42
CA GLY A 284 -4.90 -12.61 -12.39
C GLY A 284 -3.71 -11.80 -11.90
N GLU A 285 -2.68 -11.72 -12.73
CA GLU A 285 -1.53 -10.85 -12.49
C GLU A 285 -1.93 -9.40 -12.73
N LEU A 286 -1.68 -8.55 -11.74
CA LEU A 286 -1.93 -7.12 -11.81
C LEU A 286 -0.90 -6.45 -12.71
N GLN A 287 -1.39 -5.71 -13.70
CA GLN A 287 -0.57 -4.83 -14.52
C GLN A 287 -1.14 -3.42 -14.52
N ILE A 288 -0.25 -2.42 -14.51
CA ILE A 288 -0.61 -1.02 -14.33
C ILE A 288 -0.07 -0.18 -15.49
N ALA A 289 -0.87 0.75 -16.00
CA ALA A 289 -0.45 1.77 -16.95
C ALA A 289 -0.92 3.17 -16.52
N GLY A 290 -0.20 4.21 -16.93
CA GLY A 290 -0.48 5.59 -16.51
C GLY A 290 0.75 6.49 -16.60
N SER A 291 0.54 7.80 -16.59
CA SER A 291 1.64 8.80 -16.66
C SER A 291 2.49 8.86 -15.37
N ASN A 292 2.02 8.20 -14.31
CA ASN A 292 2.68 8.08 -13.01
C ASN A 292 3.81 7.04 -12.96
N LEU A 293 3.96 6.21 -14.00
CA LEU A 293 4.95 5.14 -14.06
C LEU A 293 6.26 5.61 -14.72
N VAL A 294 7.38 5.02 -14.29
CA VAL A 294 8.68 5.15 -14.95
C VAL A 294 8.57 4.75 -16.44
N SER A 295 9.23 5.49 -17.32
CA SER A 295 9.27 5.16 -18.76
C SER A 295 9.92 3.79 -18.99
N ASN A 296 9.22 2.90 -19.73
CA ASN A 296 9.66 1.53 -20.05
C ASN A 296 11.07 1.45 -20.65
N THR A 297 11.56 2.51 -21.29
CA THR A 297 12.90 2.60 -21.90
C THR A 297 14.04 2.41 -20.89
N LEU A 298 13.84 2.74 -19.61
CA LEU A 298 14.85 2.54 -18.57
C LEU A 298 14.63 1.27 -17.74
N ALA A 299 13.41 0.72 -17.76
CA ALA A 299 13.10 -0.55 -17.10
C ALA A 299 13.70 -1.74 -17.89
N ASN A 300 13.66 -1.69 -19.23
CA ASN A 300 14.14 -2.75 -20.12
C ASN A 300 15.66 -2.66 -20.39
N ASN A 301 16.24 -1.45 -20.51
CA ASN A 301 17.69 -1.29 -20.73
C ASN A 301 18.55 -1.82 -19.56
N ASN A 302 17.95 -2.03 -18.39
CA ASN A 302 18.63 -2.65 -17.25
C ASN A 302 18.63 -4.19 -17.30
N GLN A 303 17.79 -4.82 -18.14
CA GLN A 303 17.87 -6.26 -18.43
C GLN A 303 18.90 -6.57 -19.53
N GLU A 304 19.12 -5.65 -20.47
CA GLU A 304 20.10 -5.84 -21.56
C GLU A 304 21.56 -5.95 -21.08
N MET A 305 21.91 -5.33 -19.95
CA MET A 305 23.26 -5.43 -19.36
C MET A 305 23.49 -6.73 -18.57
N GLU A 306 22.43 -7.51 -18.29
CA GLU A 306 22.52 -8.79 -17.55
C GLU A 306 22.55 -10.03 -18.47
N HIS A 307 22.43 -9.87 -19.80
CA HIS A 307 22.44 -10.97 -20.78
C HIS A 307 23.68 -10.99 -21.70
N LYS A 308 24.87 -10.75 -21.13
CA LYS A 308 26.14 -11.22 -21.71
C LYS A 308 26.74 -12.31 -20.83
N GLY A 309 26.04 -13.43 -20.76
CA GLY A 309 26.53 -14.62 -20.05
C GLY A 309 25.49 -15.73 -20.06
N THR A 310 25.63 -16.65 -21.02
CA THR A 310 24.92 -17.93 -21.14
C THR A 310 23.62 -17.88 -21.96
N THR A 311 23.70 -18.47 -23.14
CA THR A 311 22.61 -18.90 -24.02
C THR A 311 21.56 -19.72 -23.26
N ASN A 312 20.32 -19.25 -23.25
CA ASN A 312 19.10 -20.06 -23.45
C ASN A 312 17.97 -19.12 -23.90
N ASN A 313 17.29 -19.52 -24.97
CA ASN A 313 16.23 -18.76 -25.63
C ASN A 313 14.93 -18.81 -24.81
N GLU A 314 14.76 -17.85 -23.91
CA GLU A 314 13.42 -17.45 -23.45
C GLU A 314 13.18 -16.04 -23.96
N GLU A 315 12.34 -15.93 -24.98
CA GLU A 315 11.89 -14.67 -25.57
C GLU A 315 11.16 -13.86 -24.48
N GLN A 316 11.87 -12.93 -23.84
CA GLN A 316 11.26 -11.96 -22.94
C GLN A 316 10.41 -11.00 -23.78
N GLU A 317 9.09 -11.17 -23.71
CA GLU A 317 8.11 -10.29 -24.34
C GLU A 317 8.35 -8.83 -23.93
N ASN A 318 8.88 -8.05 -24.87
CA ASN A 318 8.74 -6.60 -24.88
C ASN A 318 7.24 -6.25 -24.85
N ASN A 319 6.71 -5.82 -23.70
CA ASN A 319 5.35 -5.26 -23.62
C ASN A 319 5.29 -3.94 -24.41
N GLN A 320 4.92 -4.02 -25.69
CA GLN A 320 4.71 -2.87 -26.58
C GLN A 320 3.46 -2.04 -26.19
N ASP A 321 2.66 -2.49 -25.23
CA ASP A 321 1.36 -1.89 -24.87
C ASP A 321 1.39 -0.90 -23.71
N GLY A 322 2.57 -0.64 -23.13
CA GLY A 322 2.75 0.39 -22.10
C GLY A 322 2.32 0.00 -20.67
N PHE A 323 2.03 -1.28 -20.42
CA PHE A 323 1.72 -1.79 -19.08
C PHE A 323 2.95 -2.31 -18.33
N PHE A 324 3.05 -1.94 -17.05
CA PHE A 324 4.04 -2.43 -16.11
C PHE A 324 3.54 -3.70 -15.40
N LYS A 325 4.33 -4.78 -15.50
CA LYS A 325 4.08 -6.05 -14.80
C LYS A 325 4.50 -5.92 -13.33
N THR A 326 3.55 -6.03 -12.41
CA THR A 326 3.82 -5.81 -10.97
C THR A 326 4.41 -7.06 -10.28
N GLY A 327 4.23 -8.23 -10.89
CA GLY A 327 4.50 -9.52 -10.24
C GLY A 327 3.56 -9.83 -9.08
N ASP A 328 2.46 -9.09 -8.92
CA ASP A 328 1.44 -9.30 -7.89
C ASP A 328 0.19 -9.95 -8.46
N ILE A 329 -0.31 -10.98 -7.77
CA ILE A 329 -1.57 -11.63 -8.08
C ILE A 329 -2.66 -10.98 -7.25
N CYS A 330 -3.69 -10.47 -7.93
CA CYS A 330 -4.81 -9.79 -7.32
C CYS A 330 -6.14 -10.45 -7.73
N ALA A 331 -7.13 -10.27 -6.87
CA ALA A 331 -8.53 -10.56 -7.18
C ALA A 331 -9.27 -9.25 -7.51
N TYR A 332 -10.23 -9.29 -8.40
CA TYR A 332 -11.21 -8.24 -8.62
C TYR A 332 -12.60 -8.76 -8.31
N ARG A 333 -13.32 -8.06 -7.43
CA ARG A 333 -14.69 -8.39 -7.04
C ARG A 333 -15.42 -7.13 -6.60
N ASN A 334 -16.67 -6.96 -7.04
CA ASN A 334 -17.54 -5.85 -6.64
C ASN A 334 -16.87 -4.46 -6.77
N GLY A 335 -16.23 -4.18 -7.90
CA GLY A 335 -15.59 -2.88 -8.14
C GLY A 335 -14.23 -2.67 -7.48
N ASN A 336 -13.73 -3.65 -6.72
CA ASN A 336 -12.51 -3.50 -5.92
C ASN A 336 -11.47 -4.57 -6.25
N PHE A 337 -10.21 -4.15 -6.22
CA PHE A 337 -9.04 -5.01 -6.24
C PHE A 337 -8.69 -5.48 -4.82
N TYR A 338 -8.17 -6.69 -4.72
CA TYR A 338 -7.72 -7.33 -3.50
C TYR A 338 -6.37 -7.97 -3.74
N PHE A 339 -5.39 -7.69 -2.90
CA PHE A 339 -4.10 -8.35 -3.00
C PHE A 339 -4.22 -9.80 -2.53
N LEU A 340 -3.72 -10.76 -3.33
CA LEU A 340 -3.69 -12.16 -2.93
C LEU A 340 -2.28 -12.64 -2.58
N SER A 341 -1.29 -12.45 -3.44
CA SER A 341 0.11 -12.78 -3.15
C SER A 341 1.06 -12.21 -4.21
N LYS A 342 2.36 -12.21 -3.93
CA LYS A 342 3.38 -12.15 -4.97
C LYS A 342 3.31 -13.42 -5.83
N SER A 343 3.57 -13.31 -7.13
CA SER A 343 3.61 -14.46 -8.04
C SER A 343 4.66 -15.50 -7.62
N SER A 344 5.77 -15.05 -7.03
CA SER A 344 6.81 -15.89 -6.43
C SER A 344 6.37 -16.64 -5.17
N ASP A 345 5.31 -16.17 -4.49
CA ASP A 345 4.86 -16.64 -3.17
C ASP A 345 3.53 -17.40 -3.30
N ILE A 346 3.36 -18.13 -4.40
CA ILE A 346 2.25 -19.05 -4.63
C ILE A 346 2.81 -20.47 -4.66
N PHE A 347 2.30 -21.31 -3.77
CA PHE A 347 2.78 -22.66 -3.58
C PHE A 347 1.73 -23.67 -4.00
N THR A 348 2.13 -24.70 -4.74
CA THR A 348 1.28 -25.85 -5.02
C THR A 348 1.47 -26.89 -3.92
N VAL A 349 0.41 -27.17 -3.16
CA VAL A 349 0.40 -28.13 -2.04
C VAL A 349 -0.70 -29.15 -2.27
N GLY A 350 -0.33 -30.38 -2.61
CA GLY A 350 -1.29 -31.47 -2.83
C GLY A 350 -2.32 -31.17 -3.91
N GLY A 351 -1.93 -30.42 -4.96
CA GLY A 351 -2.81 -29.99 -6.05
C GLY A 351 -3.55 -28.67 -5.83
N TYR A 352 -3.51 -28.11 -4.61
CA TYR A 352 -4.12 -26.81 -4.30
C TYR A 352 -3.13 -25.67 -4.49
N LYS A 353 -3.59 -24.53 -5.04
CA LYS A 353 -2.84 -23.27 -5.00
C LYS A 353 -3.00 -22.62 -3.64
N VAL A 354 -1.89 -22.42 -2.95
CA VAL A 354 -1.83 -21.78 -1.63
C VAL A 354 -1.06 -20.46 -1.74
N TYR A 355 -1.69 -19.38 -1.30
CA TYR A 355 -1.14 -18.03 -1.33
C TYR A 355 -0.37 -17.77 -0.03
N GLY A 356 0.95 -17.59 -0.10
CA GLY A 356 1.78 -17.38 1.09
C GLY A 356 1.36 -16.16 1.92
N SER A 357 0.86 -15.12 1.24
CA SER A 357 0.41 -13.88 1.88
C SER A 357 -0.84 -14.07 2.77
N GLU A 358 -1.70 -15.04 2.47
CA GLU A 358 -2.86 -15.38 3.33
C GLU A 358 -2.38 -15.95 4.67
N ILE A 359 -1.42 -16.88 4.60
CA ILE A 359 -0.78 -17.48 5.79
C ILE A 359 -0.05 -16.40 6.61
N LYS A 360 0.71 -15.54 5.92
CA LYS A 360 1.40 -14.39 6.54
C LYS A 360 0.42 -13.46 7.26
N LYS A 361 -0.69 -13.08 6.61
CA LYS A 361 -1.71 -12.18 7.17
C LYS A 361 -2.35 -12.75 8.45
N VAL A 362 -2.63 -14.06 8.47
CA VAL A 362 -3.14 -14.73 9.68
C VAL A 362 -2.10 -14.70 10.80
N LEU A 363 -0.87 -15.16 10.54
CA LEU A 363 0.14 -15.30 11.59
C LEU A 363 0.61 -13.94 12.14
N ILE A 364 0.78 -12.91 11.31
CA ILE A 364 1.19 -11.56 11.77
C ILE A 364 0.11 -10.87 12.63
N SER A 365 -1.14 -11.35 12.55
CA SER A 365 -2.24 -10.88 13.39
C SER A 365 -2.08 -11.31 14.85
N HIS A 366 -1.24 -12.31 15.14
CA HIS A 366 -0.94 -12.73 16.50
C HIS A 366 -0.20 -11.62 17.28
N PRO A 367 -0.57 -11.32 18.54
CA PRO A 367 0.03 -10.24 19.32
C PRO A 367 1.56 -10.34 19.43
N ASN A 368 2.04 -11.56 19.71
CA ASN A 368 3.47 -11.84 19.97
C ASN A 368 4.33 -12.05 18.71
N ILE A 369 3.75 -11.96 17.50
CA ILE A 369 4.49 -12.14 16.23
C ILE A 369 4.69 -10.79 15.55
N ASN A 370 5.94 -10.39 15.32
CA ASN A 370 6.31 -9.12 14.71
C ASN A 370 6.27 -9.16 13.18
N ASP A 371 6.74 -10.25 12.58
CA ASP A 371 6.70 -10.47 11.13
C ASP A 371 6.78 -11.97 10.84
N VAL A 372 6.47 -12.36 9.60
CA VAL A 372 6.44 -13.76 9.15
C VAL A 372 7.02 -13.87 7.74
N ALA A 373 7.89 -14.86 7.54
CA ALA A 373 8.27 -15.33 6.22
C ALA A 373 7.62 -16.68 5.95
N VAL A 374 7.01 -16.84 4.77
CA VAL A 374 6.39 -18.10 4.31
C VAL A 374 7.24 -18.66 3.18
N LEU A 375 7.53 -19.95 3.24
CA LEU A 375 8.46 -20.64 2.35
C LEU A 375 7.81 -21.89 1.76
N GLY A 376 7.94 -22.06 0.46
CA GLY A 376 7.67 -23.31 -0.23
C GLY A 376 8.89 -24.22 -0.15
N ILE A 377 8.81 -25.29 0.66
CA ILE A 377 9.85 -26.31 0.75
C ILE A 377 9.53 -27.39 -0.28
N PRO A 378 10.39 -27.64 -1.29
CA PRO A 378 10.13 -28.65 -2.31
C PRO A 378 9.82 -30.02 -1.69
N ASN A 379 8.76 -30.67 -2.18
CA ASN A 379 8.31 -31.96 -1.69
C ASN A 379 7.88 -32.87 -2.85
N LYS A 380 8.46 -34.06 -2.92
CA LYS A 380 8.22 -35.02 -4.02
C LYS A 380 6.77 -35.50 -4.14
N MET A 381 6.00 -35.51 -3.04
CA MET A 381 4.62 -36.00 -3.04
C MET A 381 3.59 -34.90 -3.27
N TRP A 382 3.82 -33.71 -2.70
CA TRP A 382 2.82 -32.65 -2.66
C TRP A 382 3.17 -31.41 -3.48
N GLY A 383 4.30 -31.43 -4.21
CA GLY A 383 4.88 -30.25 -4.85
C GLY A 383 5.65 -29.43 -3.83
N HIS A 384 4.95 -28.84 -2.86
CA HIS A 384 5.54 -28.11 -1.75
C HIS A 384 5.00 -28.57 -0.40
N ARG A 385 5.86 -28.50 0.62
CA ARG A 385 5.48 -28.35 2.03
C ARG A 385 5.62 -26.88 2.41
N LEU A 386 4.67 -26.38 3.17
CA LEU A 386 4.71 -25.00 3.65
C LEU A 386 5.57 -24.93 4.92
N GLY A 387 6.52 -23.99 4.92
CA GLY A 387 7.31 -23.62 6.09
C GLY A 387 7.08 -22.17 6.47
N VAL A 388 7.11 -21.86 7.76
CA VAL A 388 7.03 -20.47 8.26
C VAL A 388 8.13 -20.17 9.25
N ILE A 389 8.64 -18.95 9.17
CA ILE A 389 9.55 -18.36 10.14
C ILE A 389 8.85 -17.16 10.76
N CYS A 390 8.54 -17.24 12.05
CA CYS A 390 7.89 -16.16 12.81
C CYS A 390 8.93 -15.36 13.57
N ILE A 391 8.99 -14.06 13.34
CA ILE A 391 9.83 -13.15 14.12
C ILE A 391 9.06 -12.75 15.38
N VAL A 392 9.62 -12.99 16.55
CA VAL A 392 9.01 -12.71 17.86
C VAL A 392 9.86 -11.71 18.64
N SER A 393 9.27 -11.00 19.58
CA SER A 393 10.02 -10.11 20.49
C SER A 393 10.82 -10.94 21.50
N PRO A 394 11.94 -10.42 22.05
CA PRO A 394 12.70 -11.11 23.11
C PRO A 394 11.84 -11.49 24.32
N ASP A 395 10.90 -10.63 24.69
CA ASP A 395 10.03 -10.80 25.85
C ASP A 395 8.72 -11.53 25.51
N ALA A 396 8.59 -12.06 24.30
CA ALA A 396 7.37 -12.73 23.87
C ALA A 396 7.23 -14.10 24.54
N ASP A 397 6.23 -14.24 25.40
CA ASP A 397 5.81 -15.53 25.95
C ASP A 397 4.99 -16.29 24.89
N ILE A 398 5.69 -16.95 23.96
CA ILE A 398 5.07 -17.78 22.91
C ILE A 398 6.01 -18.91 22.48
N ASP A 399 5.49 -20.13 22.48
CA ASP A 399 6.19 -21.30 21.96
C ASP A 399 5.69 -21.70 20.55
N LEU A 400 6.38 -22.66 19.93
CA LEU A 400 6.01 -23.14 18.59
C LEU A 400 4.64 -23.82 18.55
N ASP A 401 4.20 -24.44 19.65
CA ASP A 401 2.94 -25.19 19.68
C ASP A 401 1.73 -24.26 19.80
N ALA A 402 1.87 -23.13 20.50
CA ALA A 402 0.93 -22.03 20.50
C ALA A 402 0.77 -21.44 19.09
N ILE A 403 1.88 -21.22 18.36
CA ILE A 403 1.85 -20.72 16.97
C ILE A 403 1.15 -21.70 16.05
N LYS A 404 1.48 -23.00 16.14
CA LYS A 404 0.80 -24.06 15.37
C LYS A 404 -0.68 -24.08 15.66
N THR A 405 -1.06 -24.09 16.94
CA THR A 405 -2.46 -24.12 17.38
C THR A 405 -3.23 -22.91 16.85
N TYR A 406 -2.63 -21.72 16.93
CA TYR A 406 -3.22 -20.52 16.37
C TYR A 406 -3.42 -20.64 14.85
N CYS A 407 -2.43 -21.19 14.14
CA CYS A 407 -2.50 -21.42 12.70
C CYS A 407 -3.64 -22.38 12.32
N TYR A 408 -3.73 -23.54 12.97
CA TYR A 408 -4.78 -24.55 12.71
C TYR A 408 -6.19 -24.08 13.06
N ARG A 409 -6.34 -23.13 13.98
CA ARG A 409 -7.65 -22.53 14.32
C ARG A 409 -8.15 -21.54 13.27
N HIS A 410 -7.24 -20.90 12.53
CA HIS A 410 -7.58 -19.77 11.65
C HIS A 410 -7.37 -20.07 10.17
N LEU A 411 -6.73 -21.18 9.81
CA LEU A 411 -6.50 -21.59 8.42
C LEU A 411 -7.08 -22.98 8.15
N PRO A 412 -7.60 -23.22 6.93
CA PRO A 412 -7.92 -24.56 6.46
C PRO A 412 -6.70 -25.49 6.51
N ALA A 413 -6.93 -26.78 6.74
CA ALA A 413 -5.86 -27.77 6.94
C ALA A 413 -4.81 -27.79 5.80
N HIS A 414 -5.24 -27.66 4.54
CA HIS A 414 -4.35 -27.67 3.38
C HIS A 414 -3.46 -26.40 3.25
N LYS A 415 -3.80 -25.31 3.95
CA LYS A 415 -3.01 -24.07 4.01
C LYS A 415 -2.12 -23.99 5.24
N CYS A 416 -2.26 -24.92 6.17
CA CYS A 416 -1.48 -24.93 7.40
C CYS A 416 -0.02 -25.34 7.09
N PRO A 417 0.97 -24.55 7.54
CA PRO A 417 2.37 -24.94 7.47
C PRO A 417 2.64 -26.25 8.18
N THR A 418 3.65 -26.97 7.72
CA THR A 418 4.12 -28.23 8.34
C THR A 418 5.47 -28.07 9.00
N VAL A 419 6.15 -26.93 8.79
CA VAL A 419 7.44 -26.59 9.38
C VAL A 419 7.32 -25.20 9.99
N PHE A 420 7.64 -25.09 11.28
CA PHE A 420 7.60 -23.82 12.01
C PHE A 420 8.96 -23.55 12.63
N LYS A 421 9.45 -22.31 12.47
CA LYS A 421 10.62 -21.80 13.20
C LYS A 421 10.30 -20.42 13.76
N THR A 422 10.97 -20.08 14.85
CA THR A 422 10.95 -18.72 15.42
C THR A 422 12.34 -18.09 15.31
N LEU A 423 12.36 -16.78 15.13
CA LEU A 423 13.56 -15.95 15.26
C LEU A 423 13.24 -14.83 16.24
N VAL A 424 14.13 -14.59 17.19
CA VAL A 424 13.99 -13.48 18.13
C VAL A 424 14.51 -12.21 17.47
N SER A 425 13.70 -11.15 17.46
CA SER A 425 14.13 -9.83 16.99
C SER A 425 15.33 -9.38 17.82
N LYS A 426 16.40 -8.95 17.14
CA LYS A 426 17.52 -8.26 17.80
C LYS A 426 17.10 -6.89 18.31
#